data_AF-A0A1I1N1N8-F1
#
_entry.id   AF-A0A1I1N1N8-F1
#
_cell.length_a   1.000
_cell.length_b   1.000
_cell.length_c   1.000
_cell.angle_alpha   90.00
_cell.angle_beta   90.00
_cell.angle_gamma   90.00
#
_symmetry.space_group_name_H-M   'P 1'
#
loop_
_entity.id
_entity.type
_entity.pdbx_description
1 polymer ?
#
loop_
_entity_poly.entity_id
_entity_poly.type
_entity_poly.pdbx_seq_one_letter_code
_entity_poly.pdbx_strand_id
1 'polypeptide(L)'
;MDITLLVNVTARAWSLDILARIAEGTPCRQAPLIAATGAGRTAFAASLSHLMSLGLLERNPGHGHPLRPEFRLTQDGERIAPIAARIIGTVRNRPEAPLLRRSWTVPVLVVTAQPCFFGEIRQKLTPITDRALSQSLLKLETEKMVEREVDTTARPPRPSYRAVDLGSRIAQAVVA
;
A
#
# COMPACT_ATOMS: atom_id res chain seq x y z
N MET A 1 -10.56 -3.12 4.43
CA MET A 1 -9.88 -1.93 4.99
C MET A 1 -10.51 -0.68 4.39
N ASP A 2 -10.80 0.35 5.19
CA ASP A 2 -11.34 1.62 4.67
C ASP A 2 -10.28 2.40 3.87
N ILE A 3 -10.74 3.23 2.92
CA ILE A 3 -9.89 3.96 1.98
C ILE A 3 -8.97 4.96 2.68
N THR A 4 -9.43 5.64 3.73
CA THR A 4 -8.62 6.60 4.48
C THR A 4 -7.46 5.90 5.18
N LEU A 5 -7.72 4.73 5.80
CA LEU A 5 -6.66 3.93 6.41
C LEU A 5 -5.68 3.41 5.36
N LEU A 6 -6.16 2.96 4.20
CA LEU A 6 -5.29 2.51 3.11
C LEU A 6 -4.33 3.61 2.66
N VAL A 7 -4.83 4.82 2.40
CA VAL A 7 -4.00 5.97 2.02
C VAL A 7 -2.94 6.27 3.09
N ASN A 8 -3.34 6.24 4.36
CA ASN A 8 -2.42 6.49 5.47
C ASN A 8 -1.36 5.40 5.61
N VAL A 9 -1.71 4.12 5.46
CA VAL A 9 -0.76 3.01 5.54
C VAL A 9 0.24 3.08 4.40
N THR A 10 -0.20 3.35 3.17
CA THR A 10 0.69 3.41 1.99
C THR A 10 1.49 4.69 1.89
N ALA A 11 1.23 5.70 2.73
CA ALA A 11 1.94 6.98 2.71
C ALA A 11 3.47 6.84 2.86
N ARG A 12 3.95 5.78 3.53
CA ARG A 12 5.39 5.48 3.66
C ARG A 12 5.77 4.21 2.91
N ALA A 13 6.88 4.31 2.17
CA ALA A 13 7.36 3.32 1.21
C ALA A 13 7.46 1.88 1.75
N TRP A 14 7.81 1.71 3.02
CA TRP A 14 8.07 0.38 3.60
C TRP A 14 6.97 -0.09 4.56
N SER A 15 5.89 0.66 4.73
CA SER A 15 4.82 0.30 5.68
C SER A 15 4.20 -1.07 5.37
N LEU A 16 3.83 -1.31 4.10
CA LEU A 16 3.24 -2.58 3.68
C LEU A 16 4.23 -3.74 3.82
N ASP A 17 5.49 -3.54 3.40
CA ASP A 17 6.54 -4.55 3.54
C ASP A 17 6.77 -4.92 5.02
N ILE A 18 6.83 -3.94 5.93
CA ILE A 18 7.01 -4.18 7.37
C ILE A 18 5.84 -5.01 7.93
N LEU A 19 4.61 -4.58 7.67
CA LEU A 19 3.41 -5.28 8.14
C LEU A 19 3.33 -6.70 7.57
N ALA A 20 3.60 -6.86 6.28
CA ALA A 20 3.62 -8.16 5.62
C ALA A 20 4.66 -9.11 6.25
N ARG A 21 5.88 -8.63 6.51
CA ARG A 21 6.93 -9.46 7.12
C ARG A 21 6.59 -9.88 8.54
N ILE A 22 5.94 -9.03 9.32
CA ILE A 22 5.47 -9.39 10.67
C ILE A 22 4.38 -10.46 10.57
N ALA A 23 3.39 -10.30 9.69
CA ALA A 23 2.35 -11.32 9.46
C ALA A 23 2.91 -12.66 8.98
N GLU A 24 4.03 -12.65 8.24
CA GLU A 24 4.75 -13.83 7.79
C GLU A 24 5.66 -14.45 8.88
N GLY A 25 5.65 -13.93 10.10
CA GLY A 25 6.38 -14.48 11.25
C GLY A 25 7.80 -13.94 11.44
N THR A 26 8.19 -12.86 10.74
CA THR A 26 9.48 -12.21 11.01
C THR A 26 9.47 -11.64 12.43
N PRO A 27 10.49 -11.94 13.26
CA PRO A 27 10.56 -11.38 14.61
C PRO A 27 10.47 -9.87 14.58
N CYS A 28 9.56 -9.29 15.37
CA CYS A 28 9.25 -7.86 15.37
C CYS A 28 10.34 -7.04 16.10
N ARG A 29 11.55 -7.06 15.55
CA ARG A 29 12.76 -6.35 15.98
C ARG A 29 13.33 -5.61 14.77
N GLN A 30 14.03 -4.49 14.97
CA GLN A 30 14.50 -3.70 13.84
C GLN A 30 15.42 -4.47 12.90
N ALA A 31 16.45 -5.16 13.41
CA ALA A 31 17.43 -5.84 12.57
C ALA A 31 16.84 -6.95 11.68
N PRO A 32 16.03 -7.90 12.20
CA PRO A 32 15.33 -8.89 11.37
C PRO A 32 14.39 -8.27 10.33
N LEU A 33 13.61 -7.25 10.71
CA LEU A 33 12.69 -6.61 9.77
C LEU A 33 13.42 -5.84 8.67
N ILE A 34 14.51 -5.15 9.00
CA ILE A 34 15.39 -4.50 8.00
C ILE A 34 15.94 -5.55 7.02
N ALA A 35 16.45 -6.67 7.53
CA ALA A 35 16.98 -7.74 6.70
C ALA A 35 15.89 -8.37 5.80
N ALA A 36 14.70 -8.61 6.34
CA ALA A 36 13.60 -9.27 5.62
C ALA A 36 12.91 -8.34 4.60
N THR A 37 12.89 -7.03 4.84
CA THR A 37 12.33 -6.04 3.90
C THR A 37 13.36 -5.60 2.87
N GLY A 38 14.65 -5.58 3.22
CA GLY A 38 15.71 -4.99 2.39
C GLY A 38 15.69 -3.45 2.44
N ALA A 39 15.02 -2.85 3.44
CA ALA A 39 14.91 -1.41 3.58
C ALA A 39 16.22 -0.77 4.07
N GLY A 40 16.58 0.39 3.51
CA GLY A 40 17.61 1.23 4.12
C GLY A 40 17.18 1.71 5.51
N ARG A 41 18.11 1.77 6.47
CA ARG A 41 17.82 2.06 7.90
C ARG A 41 16.95 3.30 8.12
N THR A 42 17.24 4.40 7.43
CA THR A 42 16.49 5.66 7.56
C THR A 42 15.05 5.53 7.06
N ALA A 43 14.86 4.92 5.89
CA ALA A 43 13.53 4.74 5.29
C ALA A 43 12.68 3.72 6.08
N PHE A 44 13.33 2.70 6.63
CA PHE A 44 12.73 1.76 7.56
C PHE A 44 12.24 2.46 8.83
N ALA A 45 13.12 3.21 9.50
CA ALA A 45 12.78 3.93 10.72
C ALA A 45 11.61 4.91 10.50
N ALA A 46 11.61 5.64 9.38
CA ALA A 46 10.51 6.54 9.03
C ALA A 46 9.17 5.80 8.84
N SER A 47 9.19 4.64 8.20
CA SER A 47 7.97 3.83 7.98
C SER A 47 7.48 3.18 9.28
N LEU A 48 8.41 2.70 10.12
CA LEU A 48 8.10 2.12 11.42
C LEU A 48 7.48 3.15 12.37
N SER A 49 8.09 4.34 12.50
CA SER A 49 7.54 5.44 13.31
C SER A 49 6.16 5.87 12.82
N HIS A 50 5.94 5.87 11.50
CA HIS A 50 4.63 6.17 10.92
C HIS A 50 3.58 5.12 11.29
N LEU A 51 3.91 3.82 11.16
CA LEU A 51 3.01 2.74 11.60
C LEU A 51 2.69 2.82 13.09
N MET A 52 3.65 3.25 13.93
CA MET A 52 3.39 3.51 15.35
C MET A 52 2.45 4.69 15.56
N SER A 53 2.63 5.79 14.81
CA SER A 53 1.72 6.95 14.90
C SER A 53 0.30 6.64 14.44
N LEU A 54 0.12 5.67 13.53
CA LEU A 54 -1.17 5.14 13.12
C LEU A 54 -1.77 4.16 14.15
N GLY A 55 -1.06 3.86 15.23
CA GLY A 55 -1.51 2.89 16.23
C GLY A 55 -1.54 1.45 15.71
N LEU A 56 -0.80 1.10 14.66
CA LEU A 56 -0.72 -0.27 14.12
C LEU A 56 0.41 -1.07 14.78
N LEU A 57 1.42 -0.38 15.31
CA LEU A 57 2.54 -0.96 16.04
C LEU A 57 2.77 -0.17 17.32
N GLU A 58 3.28 -0.85 18.34
CA GLU A 58 3.72 -0.20 19.56
C GLU A 58 5.01 -0.85 20.08
N ARG A 59 5.74 -0.10 20.91
CA ARG A 59 6.90 -0.66 21.61
C ARG A 59 6.43 -1.71 22.60
N ASN A 60 7.16 -2.81 22.67
CA ASN A 60 6.89 -3.85 23.65
C ASN A 60 7.34 -3.35 25.04
N PRO A 61 6.42 -3.17 26.02
CA PRO A 61 6.70 -2.41 27.24
C PRO A 61 7.59 -3.14 28.25
N GLY A 62 7.76 -4.46 28.14
CA GLY A 62 8.48 -5.22 29.15
C GLY A 62 9.98 -5.32 28.93
N HIS A 63 10.72 -5.40 30.03
CA HIS A 63 12.17 -5.56 30.06
C HIS A 63 12.61 -7.03 29.91
N GLY A 64 13.87 -7.25 29.52
CA GLY A 64 14.63 -8.46 29.86
C GLY A 64 14.24 -9.77 29.18
N HIS A 65 14.54 -9.93 27.89
CA HIS A 65 14.97 -11.22 27.30
C HIS A 65 15.72 -10.94 25.97
N PRO A 66 16.86 -11.60 25.68
CA PRO A 66 17.67 -11.31 24.49
C PRO A 66 16.94 -11.49 23.14
N LEU A 67 15.86 -12.27 23.12
CA LEU A 67 15.09 -12.61 21.92
C LEU A 67 13.68 -11.98 21.89
N ARG A 68 13.33 -11.12 22.86
CA ARG A 68 12.00 -10.50 22.90
C ARG A 68 11.78 -9.60 21.67
N PRO A 69 10.58 -9.61 21.06
CA PRO A 69 10.22 -8.61 20.07
C PRO A 69 10.31 -7.20 20.66
N GLU A 70 10.96 -6.27 19.96
CA GLU A 70 11.08 -4.86 20.35
C GLU A 70 9.76 -4.11 20.15
N PHE A 71 8.96 -4.56 19.17
CA PHE A 71 7.64 -4.04 18.85
C PHE A 71 6.61 -5.17 18.85
N ARG A 72 5.33 -4.79 18.93
CA ARG A 72 4.20 -5.69 18.73
C ARG A 72 3.12 -5.01 17.89
N LEU A 73 2.35 -5.80 17.15
CA LEU A 73 1.12 -5.32 16.53
C LEU A 73 0.12 -4.96 17.62
N THR A 74 -0.62 -3.88 17.42
CA THR A 74 -1.84 -3.60 18.18
C THR A 74 -2.98 -4.46 17.62
N GLN A 75 -4.17 -4.39 18.23
CA GLN A 75 -5.36 -5.04 17.68
C GLN A 75 -5.65 -4.60 16.24
N ASP A 76 -5.43 -3.33 15.91
CA ASP A 76 -5.59 -2.82 14.53
C ASP A 76 -4.47 -3.34 13.63
N GLY A 77 -3.24 -3.37 14.12
CA GLY A 77 -2.10 -3.97 13.43
C GLY A 77 -2.34 -5.42 13.04
N GLU A 78 -2.89 -6.24 13.93
CA GLU A 78 -3.22 -7.64 13.68
C GLU A 78 -4.28 -7.82 12.60
N ARG A 79 -5.22 -6.87 12.46
CA ARG A 79 -6.21 -6.87 11.37
C ARG A 79 -5.61 -6.47 10.03
N ILE A 80 -4.69 -5.51 10.02
CA ILE A 80 -4.13 -4.94 8.78
C ILE A 80 -2.93 -5.73 8.24
N ALA A 81 -2.11 -6.33 9.11
CA ALA A 81 -0.90 -7.03 8.70
C ALA A 81 -1.15 -8.20 7.72
N PRO A 82 -2.18 -9.05 7.90
CA PRO A 82 -2.53 -10.07 6.91
C PRO A 82 -2.95 -9.48 5.56
N ILE A 83 -3.65 -8.33 5.55
CA ILE A 83 -4.03 -7.63 4.31
C ILE A 83 -2.77 -7.15 3.58
N ALA A 84 -1.82 -6.57 4.31
CA ALA A 84 -0.52 -6.17 3.75
C ALA A 84 0.25 -7.36 3.17
N ALA A 85 0.26 -8.51 3.86
CA ALA A 85 0.89 -9.73 3.36
C ALA A 85 0.26 -10.22 2.05
N ARG A 86 -1.08 -10.18 1.91
CA ARG A 86 -1.74 -10.51 0.65
C ARG A 86 -1.36 -9.55 -0.47
N ILE A 87 -1.37 -8.24 -0.21
CA ILE A 87 -0.98 -7.22 -1.20
C ILE A 87 0.45 -7.48 -1.68
N ILE A 88 1.42 -7.59 -0.77
CA ILE A 88 2.83 -7.87 -1.11
C ILE A 88 2.98 -9.23 -1.80
N GLY A 89 2.18 -10.22 -1.42
CA GLY A 89 2.13 -11.54 -2.06
C GLY A 89 1.82 -11.48 -3.56
N THR A 90 0.99 -10.53 -4.02
CA THR A 90 0.62 -10.42 -5.43
C THR A 90 1.78 -10.07 -6.37
N VAL A 91 2.81 -9.39 -5.85
CA VAL A 91 3.99 -8.92 -6.60
C VAL A 91 5.27 -9.68 -6.25
N ARG A 92 5.19 -10.70 -5.40
CA ARG A 92 6.37 -11.42 -4.94
C ARG A 92 7.13 -11.98 -6.15
N ASN A 93 8.43 -11.73 -6.19
CA ASN A 93 9.32 -12.11 -7.29
C ASN A 93 8.95 -11.48 -8.64
N ARG A 94 8.30 -10.32 -8.64
CA ARG A 94 7.95 -9.58 -9.85
C ARG A 94 8.64 -8.22 -9.93
N PRO A 95 8.97 -7.71 -11.12
CA PRO A 95 9.62 -6.41 -11.29
C PRO A 95 8.77 -5.22 -10.82
N GLU A 96 7.45 -5.38 -10.72
CA GLU A 96 6.50 -4.34 -10.29
C GLU A 96 6.49 -4.11 -8.77
N ALA A 97 7.17 -4.96 -7.97
CA ALA A 97 7.18 -4.85 -6.52
C ALA A 97 7.54 -3.45 -5.98
N PRO A 98 8.52 -2.71 -6.55
CA PRO A 98 8.82 -1.35 -6.13
C PRO A 98 7.66 -0.34 -6.33
N LEU A 99 6.67 -0.63 -7.18
CA LEU A 99 5.51 0.24 -7.38
C LEU A 99 4.65 0.35 -6.13
N LEU A 100 4.53 -0.72 -5.34
CA LEU A 100 3.77 -0.70 -4.08
C LEU A 100 4.36 0.23 -3.03
N ARG A 101 5.62 0.63 -3.18
CA ARG A 101 6.30 1.60 -2.31
C ARG A 101 5.93 3.05 -2.64
N ARG A 102 5.22 3.29 -3.73
CA ARG A 102 4.68 4.61 -4.08
C ARG A 102 3.36 4.82 -3.36
N SER A 103 3.19 5.99 -2.74
CA SER A 103 2.08 6.25 -1.83
C SER A 103 0.68 6.07 -2.43
N TRP A 104 0.55 6.29 -3.73
CA TRP A 104 -0.74 6.29 -4.43
C TRP A 104 -1.01 5.05 -5.27
N THR A 105 -0.05 4.12 -5.40
CA THR A 105 -0.24 2.93 -6.26
C THR A 105 -1.40 2.07 -5.79
N VAL A 106 -1.39 1.58 -4.54
CA VAL A 106 -2.48 0.73 -4.05
C VAL A 106 -3.80 1.49 -3.92
N PRO A 107 -3.85 2.73 -3.36
CA PRO A 107 -5.11 3.48 -3.30
C PRO A 107 -5.75 3.70 -4.67
N VAL A 108 -4.97 4.08 -5.70
CA VAL A 108 -5.49 4.27 -7.06
C VAL A 108 -6.05 2.97 -7.63
N LEU A 109 -5.35 1.85 -7.47
CA LEU A 109 -5.83 0.55 -7.95
C LEU A 109 -7.13 0.11 -7.27
N VAL A 110 -7.29 0.39 -5.98
CA VAL A 110 -8.52 0.07 -5.24
C VAL A 110 -9.70 0.89 -5.74
N VAL A 111 -9.54 2.20 -5.92
CA VAL A 111 -10.66 3.06 -6.36
C VAL A 111 -11.00 2.91 -7.85
N THR A 112 -10.09 2.37 -8.65
CA THR A 112 -10.32 2.01 -10.06
C THR A 112 -10.63 0.53 -10.26
N ALA A 113 -10.94 -0.22 -9.19
CA ALA A 113 -11.40 -1.62 -9.31
C ALA A 113 -12.65 -1.76 -10.20
N GLN A 114 -13.42 -0.69 -10.33
CA GLN A 114 -14.44 -0.47 -11.36
C GLN A 114 -14.08 0.78 -12.16
N PRO A 115 -14.55 0.92 -13.42
CA PRO A 115 -14.34 2.13 -14.22
C PRO A 115 -14.69 3.40 -13.42
N CYS A 116 -13.74 4.32 -13.34
CA CYS A 116 -13.84 5.52 -12.51
C CYS A 116 -13.24 6.72 -13.26
N PHE A 117 -13.88 7.88 -13.21
CA PHE A 117 -13.37 9.10 -13.85
C PHE A 117 -12.31 9.78 -12.98
N PHE A 118 -11.42 10.56 -13.60
CA PHE A 118 -10.35 11.28 -12.91
C PHE A 118 -10.84 12.09 -11.69
N GLY A 119 -11.93 12.84 -11.86
CA GLY A 119 -12.50 13.67 -10.80
C GLY A 119 -13.03 12.85 -9.61
N GLU A 120 -13.59 11.68 -9.86
CA GLU A 120 -14.10 10.77 -8.83
C GLU A 120 -12.95 10.12 -8.06
N ILE A 121 -11.88 9.70 -8.77
CA ILE A 121 -10.66 9.18 -8.15
C ILE A 121 -10.07 10.23 -7.22
N ARG A 122 -9.95 11.48 -7.70
CA ARG A 122 -9.42 12.61 -6.92
C ARG A 122 -10.24 12.85 -5.64
N GLN A 123 -11.56 12.83 -5.74
CA GLN A 123 -12.45 13.01 -4.58
C GLN A 123 -12.29 11.89 -3.56
N LYS A 124 -12.26 10.63 -4.02
CA LYS A 124 -12.11 9.44 -3.16
C LYS A 124 -10.74 9.35 -2.48
N LEU A 125 -9.70 9.93 -3.06
CA LEU A 125 -8.32 9.84 -2.59
C LEU A 125 -7.77 11.14 -2.01
N THR A 126 -8.59 11.90 -1.26
CA THR A 126 -8.10 13.12 -0.58
C THR A 126 -6.93 12.79 0.36
N PRO A 127 -5.80 13.53 0.35
CA PRO A 127 -5.55 14.81 -0.34
C PRO A 127 -4.70 14.70 -1.63
N ILE A 128 -4.90 13.68 -2.46
CA ILE A 128 -4.15 13.54 -3.71
C ILE A 128 -4.28 14.80 -4.58
N THR A 129 -3.16 15.29 -5.09
CA THR A 129 -3.14 16.42 -6.02
C THR A 129 -3.36 15.94 -7.46
N ASP A 130 -3.87 16.81 -8.33
CA ASP A 130 -4.06 16.49 -9.76
C ASP A 130 -2.76 16.00 -10.40
N ARG A 131 -1.63 16.62 -10.04
CA ARG A 131 -0.30 16.22 -10.49
C ARG A 131 0.04 14.80 -10.01
N ALA A 132 -0.13 14.51 -8.72
CA ALA A 132 0.18 13.18 -8.17
C ALA A 132 -0.73 12.10 -8.75
N LEU A 133 -2.02 12.41 -8.96
CA LEU A 133 -2.97 11.49 -9.58
C LEU A 133 -2.60 11.21 -11.04
N SER A 134 -2.32 12.25 -11.82
CA SER A 134 -1.92 12.13 -13.24
C SER A 134 -0.64 11.30 -13.39
N GLN A 135 0.37 11.55 -12.54
CA GLN A 135 1.61 10.77 -12.55
C GLN A 135 1.40 9.31 -12.15
N SER A 136 0.50 9.06 -11.19
CA SER A 136 0.19 7.69 -10.75
C SER A 136 -0.54 6.92 -11.83
N LEU A 137 -1.56 7.51 -12.46
CA LEU A 137 -2.31 6.91 -13.56
C LEU A 137 -1.41 6.63 -14.77
N LEU A 138 -0.60 7.60 -15.21
CA LEU A 138 0.34 7.40 -16.31
C LEU A 138 1.32 6.26 -16.04
N LYS A 139 1.86 6.21 -14.81
CA LYS A 139 2.80 5.14 -14.44
C LYS A 139 2.10 3.78 -14.43
N LEU A 140 0.90 3.68 -13.86
CA LEU A 140 0.15 2.42 -13.81
C LEU A 140 -0.33 1.96 -15.19
N GLU A 141 -0.65 2.90 -16.09
CA GLU A 141 -0.97 2.62 -17.49
C GLU A 141 0.24 2.10 -18.26
N THR A 142 1.41 2.73 -18.07
CA THR A 142 2.67 2.28 -18.66
C THR A 142 3.03 0.85 -18.23
N GLU A 143 2.74 0.51 -16.97
CA GLU A 143 2.99 -0.83 -16.39
C GLU A 143 1.82 -1.80 -16.65
N LYS A 144 0.83 -1.43 -17.49
CA LYS A 144 -0.34 -2.25 -17.83
C LYS A 144 -1.14 -2.74 -16.61
N MET A 145 -1.21 -1.91 -15.57
CA MET A 145 -1.97 -2.19 -14.34
C MET A 145 -3.28 -1.38 -14.28
N VAL A 146 -3.37 -0.32 -15.07
CA VAL A 146 -4.59 0.48 -15.27
C VAL A 146 -4.79 0.68 -16.76
N GLU A 147 -6.01 0.50 -17.23
CA GLU A 147 -6.41 0.80 -18.59
C GLU A 147 -7.19 2.12 -18.62
N ARG A 148 -6.90 2.94 -19.62
CA ARG A 148 -7.58 4.22 -19.87
C ARG A 148 -8.46 4.07 -21.11
N GLU A 149 -9.77 4.18 -20.92
CA GLU A 149 -10.75 4.16 -22.00
C GLU A 149 -11.38 5.55 -22.15
N VAL A 150 -11.67 5.96 -23.38
CA VAL A 150 -12.40 7.20 -23.66
C VAL A 150 -13.64 6.84 -24.45
N ASP A 151 -14.82 7.04 -23.84
CA ASP A 151 -16.07 6.98 -24.58
C ASP A 151 -16.20 8.22 -25.47
N THR A 152 -15.97 8.02 -26.77
CA THR A 152 -16.06 9.07 -27.80
C THR A 152 -17.50 9.39 -28.20
N THR A 153 -18.46 8.54 -27.81
CA THR A 153 -19.89 8.76 -28.06
C THR A 153 -20.51 9.68 -27.01
N ALA A 154 -19.96 9.68 -25.78
CA ALA A 154 -20.38 10.58 -24.71
C ALA A 154 -20.20 12.08 -25.06
N ARG A 155 -21.00 12.93 -24.42
CA ARG A 155 -21.00 14.39 -24.57
C ARG A 155 -20.92 15.06 -23.19
N PRO A 156 -19.76 15.56 -22.75
CA PRO A 156 -18.45 15.51 -23.42
C PRO A 156 -17.76 14.14 -23.30
N PRO A 157 -16.83 13.79 -24.21
CA PRO A 157 -15.97 12.62 -24.06
C PRO A 157 -15.13 12.76 -22.78
N ARG A 158 -15.08 11.71 -21.97
CA ARG A 158 -14.32 11.70 -20.71
C ARG A 158 -13.54 10.40 -20.55
N PRO A 159 -12.27 10.44 -20.12
CA PRO A 159 -11.50 9.24 -19.86
C PRO A 159 -11.95 8.58 -18.56
N SER A 160 -12.25 7.28 -18.62
CA SER A 160 -12.41 6.39 -17.48
C SER A 160 -11.15 5.55 -17.29
N TYR A 161 -10.85 5.22 -16.04
CA TYR A 161 -9.71 4.40 -15.65
C TYR A 161 -10.19 3.16 -14.92
N ARG A 162 -9.62 2.00 -15.26
CA ARG A 162 -9.95 0.70 -14.66
C ARG A 162 -8.67 -0.08 -14.34
N ALA A 163 -8.55 -0.62 -13.14
CA ALA A 163 -7.47 -1.52 -12.78
C ALA A 163 -7.60 -2.85 -13.56
N VAL A 164 -6.51 -3.33 -14.14
CA VAL A 164 -6.45 -4.53 -14.99
C VAL A 164 -5.29 -5.44 -14.56
N ASP A 165 -5.33 -6.71 -14.95
CA ASP A 165 -4.26 -7.71 -14.74
C ASP A 165 -3.67 -7.80 -13.32
N LEU A 166 -2.46 -7.28 -13.11
CA LEU A 166 -1.83 -7.23 -11.79
C LEU A 166 -2.48 -6.16 -10.91
N GLY A 167 -2.91 -5.05 -11.50
CA GLY A 167 -3.63 -3.98 -10.80
C GLY A 167 -4.94 -4.46 -10.18
N SER A 168 -5.74 -5.24 -10.93
CA SER A 168 -7.00 -5.81 -10.41
C SER A 168 -6.76 -6.83 -9.29
N ARG A 169 -5.72 -7.68 -9.41
CA ARG A 169 -5.32 -8.61 -8.34
C ARG A 169 -4.88 -7.89 -7.06
N ILE A 170 -4.12 -6.81 -7.17
CA ILE A 170 -3.74 -5.98 -6.01
C ILE A 170 -4.98 -5.36 -5.37
N ALA A 171 -5.89 -4.80 -6.17
CA ALA A 171 -7.13 -4.21 -5.68
C ALA A 171 -7.98 -5.23 -4.91
N GLN A 172 -8.14 -6.44 -5.45
CA GLN A 172 -8.87 -7.53 -4.81
C GLN A 172 -8.23 -7.97 -3.49
N ALA A 173 -6.89 -8.00 -3.40
CA ALA A 173 -6.17 -8.39 -2.19
C ALA A 173 -6.48 -7.48 -0.97
N VAL A 174 -6.95 -6.25 -1.20
CA VAL A 174 -7.35 -5.29 -0.15
C VAL A 174 -8.74 -5.60 0.42
N VAL A 175 -9.64 -6.16 -0.40
CA VAL A 175 -11.06 -6.37 -0.07
C VAL A 175 -11.36 -7.81 0.36
N ALA A 176 -10.53 -8.77 -0.06
CA ALA A 176 -10.62 -10.18 0.34
C ALA A 176 -10.48 -10.40 1.86
#